data_AF-A6DRJ3-F1
#
_entry.id   AF-A6DRJ3-F1
#
_cell.length_a   1.000
_cell.length_b   1.000
_cell.length_c   1.000
_cell.angle_alpha   90.00
_cell.angle_beta   90.00
_cell.angle_gamma   90.00
#
_symmetry.space_group_name_H-M   'P 1'
#
loop_
_entity.id
_entity.type
_entity.pdbx_description
1 polymer ?
#
loop_
_entity_poly.entity_id
_entity_poly.type
_entity_poly.pdbx_seq_one_letter_code
_entity_poly.pdbx_strand_id
1 'polypeptide(L)'
;TEHKIGFQSSLYAKKWNVDCRSVGQGLHALEYLSRYLMRGVVSEQSLSEKEDKVRLRYKDSQTKRMDSKDFGPVEFLQRLAQHVLPRGFHRVREYGFLAPAAKKKLFLMQNLLEVKIPNDPPPKLPALRCSLCQGIMLPIGRVISEGRLKQESLVSVGARSPPIVSIS
;
A
#
# COMPACT_ATOMS: atom_id res chain seq x y z
N THR A 1 26.46 -14.89 -14.10
CA THR A 1 25.62 -14.95 -15.32
C THR A 1 24.43 -14.06 -15.10
N GLU A 2 24.45 -12.85 -15.66
CA GLU A 2 23.36 -11.87 -15.49
C GLU A 2 22.12 -12.33 -16.26
N HIS A 3 21.11 -12.81 -15.56
CA HIS A 3 19.79 -12.98 -16.15
C HIS A 3 19.19 -11.58 -16.35
N LYS A 4 19.41 -10.99 -17.54
CA LYS A 4 18.62 -9.84 -18.02
C LYS A 4 17.17 -10.32 -18.18
N ILE A 5 16.37 -10.15 -17.12
CA ILE A 5 14.92 -10.25 -17.19
C ILE A 5 14.41 -8.99 -17.91
N GLY A 6 14.61 -8.96 -19.23
CA GLY A 6 13.99 -7.98 -20.11
C GLY A 6 12.66 -8.55 -20.59
N PHE A 7 11.57 -7.79 -20.44
CA PHE A 7 10.30 -8.16 -21.06
C PHE A 7 10.49 -8.22 -22.58
N GLN A 8 10.20 -9.37 -23.20
CA GLN A 8 10.35 -9.53 -24.65
C GLN A 8 9.43 -8.56 -25.38
N SER A 9 9.98 -7.80 -26.33
CA SER A 9 9.23 -6.82 -27.13
C SER A 9 8.07 -7.45 -27.90
N SER A 10 8.19 -8.73 -28.26
CA SER A 10 7.13 -9.54 -28.89
C SER A 10 5.84 -9.62 -28.05
N LEU A 11 5.93 -9.55 -26.72
CA LEU A 11 4.75 -9.56 -25.84
C LEU A 11 3.89 -8.29 -25.97
N TYR A 12 4.51 -7.18 -26.40
CA TYR A 12 3.82 -5.91 -26.65
C TYR A 12 3.34 -5.77 -28.11
N ALA A 13 3.68 -6.70 -29.00
CA ALA A 13 3.29 -6.66 -30.42
C ALA A 13 1.81 -7.00 -30.68
N LYS A 14 1.08 -7.44 -29.65
CA LYS A 14 -0.35 -7.73 -29.77
C LYS A 14 -1.12 -6.43 -30.03
N LYS A 15 -1.95 -6.41 -31.07
CA LYS A 15 -2.91 -5.31 -31.28
C LYS A 15 -3.97 -5.37 -30.18
N TRP A 16 -3.93 -4.40 -29.27
CA TRP A 16 -4.95 -4.22 -28.25
C TRP A 16 -6.07 -3.34 -28.82
N ASN A 17 -7.31 -3.81 -28.75
CA ASN A 17 -8.46 -2.94 -28.91
C ASN A 17 -8.77 -2.35 -27.52
N VAL A 18 -8.48 -1.06 -27.34
CA VAL A 18 -8.66 -0.37 -26.05
C VAL A 18 -9.97 0.40 -26.10
N ASP A 19 -10.96 -0.05 -25.32
CA ASP A 19 -12.20 0.68 -25.10
C ASP A 19 -12.05 1.61 -23.88
N CYS A 20 -11.90 2.91 -24.14
CA CYS A 20 -11.82 3.94 -23.11
C CYS A 20 -13.15 4.66 -22.96
N ARG A 21 -13.80 4.50 -21.80
CA ARG A 21 -15.05 5.20 -21.47
C ARG A 21 -14.90 5.99 -20.18
N SER A 22 -15.61 7.12 -20.09
CA SER A 22 -15.74 7.85 -18.83
C SER A 22 -16.59 7.04 -17.86
N VAL A 23 -16.03 6.71 -16.69
CA VAL A 23 -16.71 5.97 -15.61
C VAL A 23 -17.09 6.87 -14.44
N GLY A 24 -17.17 8.19 -14.67
CA GLY A 24 -17.42 9.20 -13.65
C GLY A 24 -16.20 9.46 -12.77
N GLN A 25 -16.43 9.77 -11.49
CA GLN A 25 -15.39 10.16 -10.54
C GLN A 25 -14.57 8.98 -9.99
N GLY A 26 -14.99 7.73 -10.23
CA GLY A 26 -14.25 6.55 -9.79
C GLY A 26 -14.24 6.32 -8.26
N LEU A 27 -15.13 6.97 -7.50
CA LEU A 27 -15.18 6.86 -6.03
C LEU A 27 -15.30 5.41 -5.55
N HIS A 28 -16.14 4.59 -6.18
CA HIS A 28 -16.25 3.17 -5.80
C HIS A 28 -14.97 2.37 -6.05
N ALA A 29 -14.21 2.69 -7.10
CA ALA A 29 -12.92 2.06 -7.33
C ALA A 29 -11.91 2.47 -6.24
N LEU A 30 -11.95 3.73 -5.80
CA LEU A 30 -11.14 4.23 -4.69
C LEU A 30 -11.55 3.59 -3.35
N GLU A 31 -12.84 3.46 -3.06
CA GLU A 31 -13.36 2.78 -1.86
C GLU A 31 -13.01 1.28 -1.84
N TYR A 32 -13.04 0.64 -3.01
CA TYR A 32 -12.64 -0.76 -3.13
C TYR A 32 -11.13 -0.90 -2.88
N LEU A 33 -10.33 -0.05 -3.53
CA LEU A 33 -8.89 -0.03 -3.37
C LEU A 33 -8.50 0.26 -1.91
N SER A 34 -9.07 1.28 -1.28
CA SER A 34 -8.75 1.67 0.10
C SER A 34 -8.98 0.52 1.08
N ARG A 35 -10.10 -0.20 0.96
CA ARG A 35 -10.38 -1.41 1.74
C ARG A 35 -9.33 -2.50 1.52
N TYR A 36 -8.85 -2.65 0.28
CA TYR A 36 -7.79 -3.60 -0.03
C TYR A 36 -6.44 -3.20 0.56
N LEU A 37 -6.13 -1.90 0.63
CA LEU A 37 -4.88 -1.40 1.21
C LEU A 37 -4.86 -1.49 2.73
N MET A 38 -6.00 -1.21 3.36
CA MET A 38 -6.13 -1.17 4.81
C MET A 38 -6.30 -2.56 5.44
N ARG A 39 -6.90 -3.53 4.73
CA ARG A 39 -7.04 -4.88 5.27
C ARG A 39 -5.71 -5.59 5.35
N GLY A 40 -5.43 -6.22 6.50
CA GLY A 40 -4.36 -7.20 6.61
C GLY A 40 -4.60 -8.42 5.73
N VAL A 41 -3.63 -9.33 5.73
CA VAL A 41 -3.71 -10.60 4.98
C VAL A 41 -4.78 -11.51 5.55
N VAL A 42 -4.92 -11.49 6.88
CA VAL A 42 -5.90 -12.27 7.65
C VAL A 42 -6.64 -11.33 8.59
N SER A 43 -7.94 -11.54 8.77
CA SER A 43 -8.74 -10.77 9.72
C SER A 43 -8.60 -11.36 11.12
N GLU A 44 -8.46 -10.52 12.15
CA GLU A 44 -8.46 -10.98 13.54
C GLU A 44 -9.75 -11.74 13.90
N GLN A 45 -10.89 -11.27 13.40
CA GLN A 45 -12.20 -11.92 13.59
C GLN A 45 -12.29 -13.30 12.93
N SER A 46 -11.40 -13.61 12.00
CA SER A 46 -11.32 -14.93 11.37
C SER A 46 -10.41 -15.91 12.11
N LEU A 47 -9.71 -15.46 13.14
CA LEU A 47 -8.78 -16.26 13.92
C LEU A 47 -9.37 -16.60 15.28
N SER A 48 -9.15 -17.84 15.72
CA SER A 48 -9.45 -18.28 17.08
C SER A 48 -8.41 -19.29 17.54
N GLU A 49 -8.21 -19.39 18.85
CA GLU A 49 -7.41 -20.45 19.44
C GLU A 49 -8.23 -21.74 19.58
N LYS A 50 -7.59 -22.89 19.38
CA LYS A 50 -8.15 -24.20 19.71
C LYS A 50 -7.04 -25.18 20.05
N GLU A 51 -7.00 -25.71 21.27
CA GLU A 51 -6.13 -26.85 21.66
C GLU A 51 -4.68 -26.67 21.16
N ASP A 52 -4.06 -25.53 21.53
CA ASP A 52 -2.70 -25.11 21.11
C ASP A 52 -2.51 -24.89 19.61
N LYS A 53 -3.60 -24.75 18.85
CA LYS A 53 -3.60 -24.44 17.41
C LYS A 53 -4.28 -23.12 17.13
N VAL A 54 -3.88 -22.54 16.00
CA VAL A 54 -4.53 -21.38 15.42
C VAL A 54 -5.56 -21.88 14.40
N ARG A 55 -6.84 -21.58 14.64
CA ARG A 55 -7.94 -21.87 13.73
C ARG A 55 -8.25 -20.64 12.89
N LEU A 56 -8.20 -20.80 11.57
CA LEU A 56 -8.58 -19.79 10.59
C LEU A 56 -9.92 -20.16 9.97
N ARG A 57 -10.93 -19.31 10.13
CA ARG A 57 -12.21 -19.39 9.41
C ARG A 57 -12.12 -18.62 8.10
N TYR A 58 -12.47 -19.24 6.98
CA TYR A 58 -12.38 -18.61 5.66
C TYR A 58 -13.59 -18.96 4.80
N LYS A 59 -13.81 -18.18 3.74
CA LYS A 59 -14.80 -18.50 2.71
C LYS A 59 -14.09 -19.22 1.57
N ASP A 60 -14.47 -20.46 1.33
CA ASP A 60 -13.94 -21.23 0.21
C ASP A 60 -14.27 -20.52 -1.12
N SER A 61 -13.27 -20.33 -1.97
CA SER A 61 -13.42 -19.53 -3.18
C SER A 61 -14.24 -20.23 -4.28
N GLN A 62 -14.29 -21.56 -4.27
CA GLN A 62 -15.00 -22.38 -5.25
C GLN A 62 -16.45 -22.63 -4.80
N THR A 63 -16.62 -23.16 -3.60
CA THR A 63 -17.94 -23.55 -3.06
C THR A 63 -18.70 -22.38 -2.42
N LYS A 64 -18.01 -21.26 -2.15
CA LYS A 64 -18.54 -20.07 -1.46
C LYS A 64 -19.05 -20.35 -0.04
N ARG A 65 -18.71 -21.49 0.57
CA ARG A 65 -19.10 -21.85 1.93
C ARG A 65 -18.08 -21.36 2.95
N MET A 66 -18.54 -21.14 4.18
CA MET A 66 -17.64 -20.88 5.29
C MET A 66 -17.04 -22.20 5.76
N ASP A 67 -15.73 -22.24 5.89
CA ASP A 67 -14.97 -23.39 6.35
C ASP A 67 -13.90 -22.94 7.36
N SER A 68 -13.24 -23.88 8.01
CA SER A 68 -12.18 -23.60 8.99
C SER A 68 -11.00 -24.55 8.84
N LYS A 69 -9.80 -24.01 9.04
CA LYS A 69 -8.55 -24.78 8.98
C LYS A 69 -7.71 -24.51 10.21
N ASP A 70 -7.21 -25.58 10.81
CA ASP A 70 -6.37 -25.52 12.00
C ASP A 70 -4.89 -25.63 11.59
N PHE A 71 -4.04 -24.82 12.23
CA PHE A 71 -2.60 -24.76 11.98
C PHE A 71 -1.84 -24.81 13.30
N GLY A 72 -0.66 -25.41 13.30
CA GLY A 72 0.28 -25.20 14.39
C GLY A 72 0.70 -23.71 14.47
N PRO A 73 1.03 -23.15 15.65
CA PRO A 73 1.38 -21.73 15.78
C PRO A 73 2.55 -21.31 14.87
N VAL A 74 3.61 -22.11 14.82
CA VAL A 74 4.80 -21.85 13.97
C VAL A 74 4.45 -21.97 12.49
N GLU A 75 3.62 -22.96 12.14
CA GLU A 75 3.17 -23.22 10.77
C GLU A 75 2.31 -22.05 10.24
N PHE A 76 1.44 -21.51 11.09
CA PHE A 76 0.64 -20.33 10.79
C PHE A 76 1.53 -19.11 10.56
N LEU A 77 2.50 -18.85 11.46
CA LEU A 77 3.43 -17.73 11.33
C LEU A 77 4.28 -17.82 10.06
N GLN A 78 4.76 -19.01 9.69
CA GLN A 78 5.50 -19.21 8.44
C GLN A 78 4.64 -18.86 7.21
N ARG A 79 3.37 -19.29 7.18
CA ARG A 79 2.46 -18.92 6.09
C ARG A 79 2.17 -17.42 6.06
N LEU A 80 1.94 -16.82 7.23
CA LEU A 80 1.70 -15.39 7.32
C LEU A 80 2.90 -14.59 6.81
N ALA A 81 4.12 -15.04 7.13
CA ALA A 81 5.35 -14.42 6.67
C ALA A 81 5.53 -14.46 5.15
N GLN A 82 4.97 -15.44 4.44
CA GLN A 82 5.00 -15.49 2.97
C GLN A 82 4.25 -14.31 2.31
N HIS A 83 3.35 -13.65 3.05
CA HIS A 83 2.65 -12.46 2.59
C HIS A 83 3.36 -11.15 2.95
N VAL A 84 4.47 -11.21 3.68
CA VAL A 84 5.31 -10.04 3.96
C VAL A 84 6.17 -9.79 2.74
N LEU A 85 6.00 -8.61 2.14
CA LEU A 85 6.78 -8.23 0.97
C LEU A 85 8.25 -7.99 1.35
N PRO A 86 9.21 -8.52 0.57
CA PRO A 86 10.62 -8.22 0.77
C PRO A 86 10.91 -6.72 0.68
N ARG A 87 12.02 -6.28 1.27
CA ARG A 87 12.43 -4.88 1.23
C ARG A 87 12.50 -4.37 -0.21
N GLY A 88 11.88 -3.23 -0.47
CA GLY A 88 11.83 -2.60 -1.80
C GLY A 88 10.61 -3.01 -2.65
N PHE A 89 9.78 -3.95 -2.19
CA PHE A 89 8.51 -4.27 -2.83
C PHE A 89 7.37 -3.51 -2.15
N HIS A 90 6.47 -2.98 -2.97
CA HIS A 90 5.31 -2.22 -2.51
C HIS A 90 4.03 -3.02 -2.74
N ARG A 91 3.11 -2.94 -1.78
CA ARG A 91 1.76 -3.54 -1.87
C ARG A 91 0.96 -2.94 -3.03
N VAL A 92 1.20 -1.66 -3.32
CA VAL A 92 0.55 -0.91 -4.39
C VAL A 92 1.59 -0.52 -5.41
N ARG A 93 1.23 -0.69 -6.69
CA ARG A 93 2.02 -0.18 -7.81
C ARG A 93 1.23 0.91 -8.50
N GLU A 94 1.85 2.08 -8.60
CA GLU A 94 1.31 3.21 -9.35
C GLU A 94 1.76 3.09 -10.81
N TYR A 95 0.83 3.28 -11.74
CA TYR A 95 1.08 3.20 -13.18
C TYR A 95 0.68 4.49 -13.89
N GLY A 96 1.13 4.62 -15.15
CA GLY A 96 0.83 5.78 -15.97
C GLY A 96 1.39 7.07 -15.37
N PHE A 97 0.58 8.12 -15.34
CA PHE A 97 1.01 9.42 -14.81
C PHE A 97 1.19 9.42 -13.29
N LEU A 98 0.58 8.48 -12.58
CA LEU A 98 0.75 8.36 -11.12
C LEU A 98 2.06 7.64 -10.74
N ALA A 99 2.75 7.01 -11.70
CA ALA A 99 4.01 6.33 -11.40
C ALA A 99 5.09 7.32 -10.90
N PRO A 100 5.99 6.92 -9.97
CA PRO A 100 7.03 7.80 -9.44
C PRO A 100 7.93 8.42 -10.51
N ALA A 101 8.19 7.69 -11.61
CA ALA A 101 8.98 8.17 -12.74
C ALA A 101 8.25 9.22 -13.60
N ALA A 102 6.92 9.29 -13.52
CA ALA A 102 6.09 10.17 -14.34
C ALA A 102 5.76 11.51 -13.67
N LYS A 103 6.29 11.80 -12.47
CA LYS A 103 5.98 13.02 -11.69
C LYS A 103 6.08 14.32 -12.50
N LYS A 104 7.13 14.48 -13.31
CA LYS A 104 7.29 15.67 -14.18
C LYS A 104 6.16 15.80 -15.21
N LYS A 105 5.77 14.68 -15.82
CA LYS A 105 4.71 14.61 -16.83
C LYS A 105 3.35 14.86 -16.20
N LEU A 106 3.09 14.29 -15.04
CA LEU A 106 1.87 14.55 -14.26
C LEU A 106 1.74 16.03 -13.90
N PHE A 107 2.81 16.65 -13.40
CA PHE A 107 2.82 18.07 -13.07
C PHE A 107 2.50 18.94 -14.30
N LEU A 108 3.14 18.67 -15.44
CA LEU A 108 2.85 19.39 -16.69
C LEU A 108 1.37 19.25 -17.09
N MET A 109 0.82 18.04 -17.06
CA MET A 109 -0.58 17.81 -17.39
C MET A 109 -1.54 18.51 -16.43
N GLN A 110 -1.25 18.50 -15.14
CA GLN A 110 -2.05 19.21 -14.14
C GLN A 110 -2.09 20.72 -14.40
N ASN A 111 -0.98 21.32 -14.83
CA ASN A 111 -0.94 22.74 -15.20
C ASN A 111 -1.71 23.01 -16.49
N LEU A 112 -1.52 22.19 -17.53
CA LEU A 112 -2.20 22.33 -18.82
C LEU A 112 -3.72 22.18 -18.72
N LEU A 113 -4.18 21.32 -17.80
CA LEU A 113 -5.59 21.06 -17.55
C LEU A 113 -6.17 21.91 -16.41
N GLU A 114 -5.38 22.85 -15.87
CA GLU A 114 -5.76 23.73 -14.75
C GLU A 114 -6.36 22.97 -13.55
N VAL A 115 -5.80 21.80 -13.24
CA VAL A 115 -6.29 20.92 -12.17
C VAL A 115 -6.04 21.58 -10.81
N LYS A 116 -7.12 21.91 -10.11
CA LYS A 116 -7.06 22.40 -8.73
C LYS A 116 -6.90 21.23 -7.78
N ILE A 117 -5.70 21.06 -7.25
CA ILE A 117 -5.40 20.04 -6.24
C ILE A 117 -5.58 20.70 -4.86
N PRO A 118 -6.47 20.18 -3.99
CA PRO A 118 -6.58 20.66 -2.62
C PRO A 118 -5.23 20.55 -1.90
N ASN A 119 -4.84 21.63 -1.24
CA ASN A 119 -3.68 21.64 -0.33
C ASN A 119 -4.16 21.25 1.06
N ASP A 120 -4.48 19.97 1.24
CA ASP A 120 -4.86 19.46 2.56
C ASP A 120 -3.65 19.53 3.50
N PRO A 121 -3.83 20.04 4.74
CA PRO A 121 -2.75 20.06 5.70
C PRO A 121 -2.31 18.63 6.02
N PRO A 122 -1.01 18.40 6.27
CA PRO A 122 -0.52 17.08 6.63
C PRO A 122 -1.25 16.58 7.90
N PRO A 123 -1.48 15.26 8.02
CA PRO A 123 -2.13 14.71 9.19
C PRO A 123 -1.34 15.08 10.45
N LYS A 124 -2.03 15.60 11.47
CA LYS A 124 -1.43 15.91 12.77
C LYS A 124 -0.97 14.61 13.42
N LEU A 125 0.34 14.42 13.53
CA LEU A 125 0.92 13.28 14.25
C LEU A 125 0.63 13.42 15.75
N PRO A 126 0.32 12.33 16.46
CA PRO A 126 0.15 12.37 17.90
C PRO A 126 1.46 12.81 18.58
N ALA A 127 1.36 13.65 19.60
CA ALA A 127 2.50 14.06 20.39
C ALA A 127 3.08 12.85 21.15
N LEU A 128 4.39 12.63 21.02
CA LEU A 128 5.09 11.66 21.84
C LEU A 128 5.06 12.14 23.30
N ARG A 129 4.69 11.26 24.22
CA ARG A 129 4.64 11.55 25.65
C ARG A 129 5.70 10.74 26.39
N CYS A 130 6.38 11.38 27.34
CA CYS A 130 7.32 10.71 28.23
C CYS A 130 6.58 9.70 29.11
N SER A 131 7.07 8.46 29.22
CA SER A 131 6.46 7.41 30.05
C SER A 131 6.51 7.72 31.55
N LEU A 132 7.42 8.59 31.99
CA LEU A 132 7.61 8.93 33.41
C LEU A 132 6.77 10.14 33.83
N CYS A 133 6.80 11.23 33.06
CA CYS A 133 6.16 12.50 33.43
C CYS A 133 4.99 12.91 32.54
N GLN A 134 4.68 12.14 31.49
CA GLN A 134 3.62 12.41 30.49
C GLN A 134 3.77 13.73 29.70
N GLY A 135 4.88 14.45 29.89
CA GLY A 135 5.22 15.66 29.15
C GLY A 135 5.43 15.39 27.66
N ILE A 136 5.18 16.42 26.85
CA ILE A 136 5.37 16.36 25.39
C ILE A 136 6.86 16.28 25.09
N MET A 137 7.26 15.28 24.32
CA MET A 137 8.63 15.11 23.85
C MET A 137 8.82 15.76 22.49
N LEU A 138 9.87 16.57 22.36
CA LEU A 138 10.28 17.16 21.09
C LEU A 138 11.32 16.26 20.41
N PRO A 139 11.17 15.95 19.11
CA PRO A 139 12.17 15.19 18.38
C PRO A 139 13.44 16.04 18.21
N ILE A 140 14.57 15.58 18.76
CA ILE A 140 15.87 16.28 18.69
C ILE A 140 16.62 15.95 17.37
N GLY A 141 16.31 14.82 16.74
CA GLY A 141 16.92 14.41 15.48
C GLY A 141 16.35 13.10 14.95
N ARG A 142 16.73 12.73 13.72
CA ARG A 142 16.42 11.43 13.13
C ARG A 142 17.73 10.66 12.94
N VAL A 143 17.85 9.51 13.58
CA VAL A 143 18.93 8.57 13.28
C VAL A 143 18.58 7.87 11.97
N ILE A 144 19.33 8.18 10.92
CA ILE A 144 19.19 7.52 9.63
C ILE A 144 20.20 6.36 9.64
N SER A 145 19.74 5.10 9.60
CA SER A 145 20.67 3.98 9.43
C SER A 145 21.37 4.09 8.07
N GLU A 146 22.66 3.75 8.04
CA GLU A 146 23.59 4.02 6.92
C GLU A 146 23.13 3.51 5.53
N GLY A 147 22.11 2.64 5.47
CA GLY A 147 21.49 2.17 4.23
C GLY A 147 20.42 3.08 3.60
N ARG A 148 20.28 4.34 4.05
CA ARG A 148 19.30 5.32 3.51
C ARG A 148 19.96 6.66 3.14
N LEU A 149 21.19 6.62 2.62
CA LEU A 149 21.88 7.79 2.07
C LEU A 149 22.02 7.64 0.55
N LYS A 150 21.06 8.25 -0.17
CA LYS A 150 21.23 9.02 -1.42
C LYS A 150 19.88 9.21 -2.09
N GLN A 151 19.20 10.30 -1.74
CA GLN A 151 18.53 11.09 -2.76
C GLN A 151 18.65 12.55 -2.35
N GLU A 152 19.65 13.21 -2.94
CA GLU A 152 19.91 14.62 -2.79
C GLU A 152 18.68 15.43 -3.23
N SER A 153 18.57 16.58 -2.60
CA SER A 153 17.51 17.58 -2.68
C SER A 153 17.04 17.89 -4.11
N LEU A 154 15.85 17.41 -4.44
CA LEU A 154 14.93 18.12 -5.32
C LEU A 154 13.59 18.15 -4.58
N VAL A 155 13.27 19.33 -4.03
CA VAL A 155 11.97 19.74 -3.46
C VAL A 155 11.12 18.58 -2.96
N SER A 156 11.12 18.38 -1.63
CA SER A 156 10.29 17.39 -0.96
C SER A 156 8.80 17.69 -1.18
N VAL A 157 8.25 17.23 -2.30
CA VAL A 157 6.83 16.94 -2.39
C VAL A 157 6.65 15.74 -1.47
N GLY A 158 6.25 16.03 -0.23
CA GLY A 158 6.05 15.04 0.82
C GLY A 158 5.27 13.85 0.27
N ALA A 159 5.70 12.64 0.62
CA ALA A 159 4.93 11.44 0.37
C ALA A 159 3.52 11.69 0.93
N ARG A 160 2.56 11.90 0.03
CA ARG A 160 1.16 12.06 0.41
C ARG A 160 0.76 10.70 0.97
N SER A 161 0.48 10.62 2.26
CA SER A 161 -0.27 9.50 2.80
C SER A 161 -1.50 9.31 1.90
N PRO A 162 -1.88 8.07 1.54
CA PRO A 162 -3.14 7.86 0.84
C PRO A 162 -4.24 8.54 1.68
N PRO A 163 -5.18 9.26 1.04
CA PRO A 163 -6.22 9.96 1.75
C PRO A 163 -6.94 8.98 2.68
N ILE A 164 -7.04 9.34 3.96
CA ILE A 164 -7.91 8.65 4.91
C ILE A 164 -9.33 8.99 4.44
N VAL A 165 -9.96 8.05 3.74
CA VAL A 165 -11.39 8.15 3.43
C VAL A 165 -12.11 7.87 4.74
N SER A 166 -12.54 8.92 5.43
CA SER A 166 -13.49 8.81 6.56
C SER A 166 -14.81 8.31 6.00
N ILE A 167 -15.15 7.05 6.28
CA ILE A 167 -16.46 6.49 5.98
C ILE A 167 -17.37 6.87 7.14
N SER A 168 -18.19 7.90 6.93
CA SER A 168 -19.39 8.20 7.72
C SER A 168 -20.60 7.57 7.06
#